data_AF-A0A914YTN6-F1
#
_entry.id   AF-A0A914YTN6-F1
#
_cell.length_a   1.000
_cell.length_b   1.000
_cell.length_c   1.000
_cell.angle_alpha   90.00
_cell.angle_beta   90.00
_cell.angle_gamma   90.00
#
_symmetry.space_group_name_H-M   'P 1'
#
loop_
_entity.id
_entity.type
_entity.pdbx_description
1 polymer ?
#
loop_
_entity_poly.entity_id
_entity_poly.type
_entity_poly.pdbx_seq_one_letter_code
_entity_poly.pdbx_strand_id
1 'polypeptide(L)'
;MLNPLGDNFGNFECNYIIDKNLITGLALVDNPELFLPELKKDAFWDQKKITPLHTFETAQESVSSMNGTASNVNFVKKSDVISMVPHKSKLITMSQEEQVCL
;
A
#
# COMPACT_ATOMS: atom_id res chain seq x y z
N MET A 1 -18.29 22.43 12.82
CA MET A 1 -19.09 23.12 11.78
C MET A 1 -20.49 22.52 11.78
N LEU A 2 -21.55 23.34 11.85
CA LEU A 2 -22.93 22.86 11.90
C LEU A 2 -23.57 22.74 10.50
N ASN A 3 -23.29 23.69 9.61
CA ASN A 3 -23.70 23.66 8.21
C ASN A 3 -22.50 24.01 7.31
N PRO A 4 -21.97 23.06 6.52
CA PRO A 4 -20.85 23.29 5.61
C PRO A 4 -21.26 23.88 4.25
N LEU A 5 -22.56 24.06 3.96
CA LEU A 5 -23.10 24.51 2.68
C LEU A 5 -23.61 25.96 2.68
N GLY A 6 -23.23 26.75 3.69
CA GLY A 6 -23.54 28.19 3.72
C GLY A 6 -22.47 29.03 3.00
N ASP A 7 -22.55 30.35 3.17
CA ASP A 7 -21.63 31.31 2.53
C ASP A 7 -20.49 31.79 3.46
N ASN A 8 -20.29 31.15 4.61
CA ASN A 8 -19.20 31.54 5.50
C ASN A 8 -17.86 31.05 4.94
N PHE A 9 -16.77 31.75 5.23
CA PHE A 9 -15.42 31.48 4.70
C PHE A 9 -14.83 30.07 4.95
N GLY A 10 -15.44 29.26 5.82
CA GLY A 10 -15.07 27.86 6.04
C GLY A 10 -15.98 26.84 5.33
N ASN A 11 -16.92 27.31 4.52
CA ASN A 11 -17.87 26.49 3.79
C ASN A 11 -17.28 26.00 2.46
N PHE A 12 -17.94 25.00 1.86
CA PHE A 12 -17.54 24.53 0.55
C PHE A 12 -17.91 25.54 -0.53
N GLU A 13 -17.01 25.72 -1.49
CA GLU A 13 -17.25 26.50 -2.71
C GLU A 13 -18.11 25.70 -3.70
N CYS A 14 -19.36 25.43 -3.33
CA CYS A 14 -20.27 24.58 -4.11
C CYS A 14 -20.51 25.13 -5.52
N ASN A 15 -20.62 26.45 -5.68
CA ASN A 15 -20.80 27.08 -7.00
C ASN A 15 -19.62 26.78 -7.92
N TYR A 16 -18.39 26.90 -7.42
CA TYR A 16 -17.18 26.55 -8.17
C TYR A 16 -17.19 25.08 -8.59
N ILE A 17 -17.56 24.17 -7.67
CA ILE A 17 -17.60 22.74 -7.96
C ILE A 17 -18.64 22.44 -9.06
N ILE A 18 -19.81 23.07 -9.02
CA ILE A 18 -20.86 22.91 -10.03
C ILE A 18 -20.35 23.34 -11.40
N ASP A 19 -19.79 24.56 -11.50
CA ASP A 19 -19.26 25.09 -12.75
C ASP A 19 -18.14 24.20 -13.30
N LYS A 20 -17.21 23.79 -12.42
CA LYS A 20 -16.08 22.96 -12.82
C LYS A 20 -16.52 21.60 -13.32
N ASN A 21 -17.48 20.97 -12.65
CA ASN A 21 -18.00 19.66 -13.03
C ASN A 21 -18.75 19.74 -14.37
N LEU A 22 -19.57 20.78 -14.56
CA LEU A 22 -20.31 20.97 -15.81
C LEU A 22 -19.34 21.12 -16.99
N ILE A 23 -18.37 22.02 -16.88
CA ILE A 23 -17.38 22.27 -17.95
C ILE A 23 -16.56 21.01 -18.24
N THR A 24 -16.06 20.34 -17.20
CA THR A 24 -15.20 19.16 -17.36
C THR A 24 -15.99 17.98 -17.95
N GLY A 25 -17.22 17.76 -17.49
CA GLY A 25 -18.07 16.69 -17.98
C GLY A 25 -18.44 16.88 -19.45
N LEU A 26 -18.79 18.10 -19.84
CA LEU A 26 -19.05 18.41 -21.26
C LEU A 26 -17.80 18.25 -22.11
N ALA A 27 -16.65 18.78 -21.67
CA ALA A 27 -15.39 18.66 -22.40
C ALA A 27 -14.91 17.21 -22.57
N LEU A 28 -15.25 16.31 -21.63
CA LEU A 28 -14.86 14.90 -21.70
C LEU A 28 -15.70 14.09 -22.69
N VAL A 29 -17.00 14.39 -22.79
CA VAL A 29 -17.93 13.68 -23.68
C VAL A 29 -17.91 14.27 -25.09
N ASP A 30 -17.53 15.53 -25.23
CA ASP A 30 -17.41 16.19 -26.52
C ASP A 30 -16.21 15.64 -27.33
N ASN A 31 -16.51 14.88 -28.37
CA ASN A 31 -15.60 14.37 -29.41
C ASN A 31 -14.23 13.84 -28.93
N PRO A 32 -14.18 12.66 -28.29
CA PRO A 32 -12.94 12.07 -27.77
C PRO A 32 -11.89 11.74 -28.86
N GLU A 33 -12.33 11.49 -30.09
CA GLU A 33 -11.44 11.13 -31.21
C GLU A 33 -10.51 12.28 -31.64
N LEU A 34 -10.86 13.54 -31.32
CA LEU A 34 -10.02 14.71 -31.63
C LEU A 34 -8.88 14.93 -30.63
N PHE A 35 -8.87 14.21 -29.50
CA PHE A 35 -7.97 14.50 -28.37
C PHE A 35 -6.97 13.38 -28.04
N LEU A 36 -6.95 12.29 -28.81
CA LEU A 36 -6.01 11.21 -28.56
C LEU A 36 -4.63 11.57 -29.11
N PRO A 37 -3.58 11.66 -28.25
CA PRO A 37 -2.23 11.79 -28.74
C PRO A 37 -1.80 10.51 -29.47
N GLU A 38 -0.88 10.66 -30.42
CA GLU A 38 -0.28 9.53 -31.12
C GLU A 38 0.40 8.57 -30.12
N LEU A 39 0.12 7.27 -30.24
CA LEU A 39 0.73 6.25 -29.40
C LEU A 39 2.22 6.11 -29.75
N LYS A 40 3.09 6.44 -28.78
CA LYS A 40 4.54 6.33 -28.90
C LYS A 40 5.10 5.60 -27.69
N LYS A 41 6.18 4.86 -27.90
CA LYS A 41 6.98 4.32 -26.80
C LYS A 41 7.49 5.48 -25.95
N ASP A 42 7.31 5.40 -24.64
CA ASP A 42 7.86 6.39 -23.73
C ASP A 42 9.39 6.25 -23.58
N ALA A 43 10.03 7.25 -22.96
CA ALA A 43 11.48 7.30 -22.80
C ALA A 43 12.07 6.15 -21.96
N PHE A 44 11.23 5.42 -21.22
CA PHE A 44 11.62 4.35 -20.31
C PHE A 44 11.17 2.96 -20.79
N TRP A 45 10.60 2.85 -21.99
CA TRP A 45 9.96 1.63 -22.51
C TRP A 45 10.82 0.35 -22.39
N ASP A 46 12.13 0.45 -22.66
CA ASP A 46 13.07 -0.69 -22.62
C ASP A 46 13.86 -0.80 -21.30
N GLN A 47 13.57 0.05 -20.29
CA GLN A 47 14.34 0.11 -19.06
C GLN A 47 13.78 -0.80 -17.96
N LYS A 48 14.61 -1.70 -17.43
CA LYS A 48 14.22 -2.61 -16.33
C LYS A 48 14.02 -1.91 -14.98
N LYS A 49 14.69 -0.77 -14.77
CA LYS A 49 14.60 0.04 -13.55
C LYS A 49 14.57 1.50 -13.95
N ILE A 50 13.55 2.21 -13.49
CA ILE A 50 13.35 3.64 -13.72
C ILE A 50 13.69 4.37 -12.43
N THR A 51 14.51 5.41 -12.54
CA THR A 51 14.77 6.35 -11.45
C THR A 51 14.27 7.73 -11.91
N PRO A 52 13.18 8.25 -11.34
CA PRO A 52 12.69 9.59 -11.67
C PRO A 52 13.77 10.65 -11.43
N LEU A 53 13.78 11.69 -12.26
CA LEU A 53 14.63 12.85 -12.05
C LEU A 53 13.97 13.77 -11.01
N HIS A 54 14.78 14.22 -10.06
CA HIS A 54 14.38 15.16 -9.02
C HIS A 54 15.06 16.51 -9.26
N THR A 55 14.42 17.58 -8.80
CA THR A 55 15.08 18.89 -8.76
C THR A 55 16.21 18.86 -7.72
N PHE A 56 17.18 19.77 -7.82
CA PHE A 56 18.29 19.83 -6.86
C PHE A 56 17.81 19.95 -5.40
N GLU A 57 16.75 20.73 -5.16
CA GLU A 57 16.14 20.93 -3.84
C GLU A 57 15.53 19.62 -3.30
N THR A 58 14.71 18.94 -4.11
CA THR A 58 14.03 17.70 -3.70
C THR A 58 14.96 16.49 -3.64
N ALA A 59 16.09 16.52 -4.36
CA ALA A 59 17.09 15.45 -4.32
C ALA A 59 17.88 15.39 -3.00
N GLN A 60 17.91 16.49 -2.24
CA GLN A 60 18.54 16.53 -0.91
C GLN A 60 17.64 15.93 0.18
N GLU A 61 16.34 15.80 -0.10
CA GLU A 61 15.41 15.17 0.82
C GLU A 61 15.65 13.66 0.89
N SER A 62 15.66 13.12 2.11
CA SER A 62 15.82 11.68 2.30
C SER A 62 14.53 10.96 1.94
N VAL A 63 14.49 10.32 0.77
CA VAL A 63 13.39 9.43 0.39
C VAL A 63 13.78 7.99 0.74
N SER A 64 13.16 7.44 1.77
CA SER A 64 13.27 6.02 2.10
C SER A 64 12.02 5.30 1.64
N SER A 65 12.18 4.19 0.91
CA SER A 65 11.06 3.29 0.67
C SER A 65 10.60 2.70 2.00
N MET A 66 9.30 2.83 2.30
CA MET A 66 8.72 2.27 3.51
C MET A 66 8.71 0.73 3.42
N ASN A 67 9.77 0.11 3.92
CA ASN A 67 9.81 -1.32 4.14
C ASN A 67 9.15 -1.58 5.49
N GLY A 68 8.05 -2.33 5.51
CA GLY A 68 7.22 -2.51 6.70
C GLY A 68 8.04 -2.97 7.93
N THR A 69 7.55 -2.70 9.14
CA THR A 69 8.29 -2.97 10.38
C THR A 69 8.73 -4.43 10.56
N ALA A 70 8.00 -5.37 9.96
CA ALA A 70 8.31 -6.80 9.96
C ALA A 70 9.12 -7.29 8.73
N SER A 71 9.55 -6.40 7.83
CA SER A 71 10.24 -6.79 6.59
C SER A 71 11.63 -7.38 6.82
N ASN A 72 12.24 -7.09 7.98
CA ASN A 72 13.59 -7.55 8.33
C ASN A 72 13.58 -8.68 9.38
N VAL A 73 12.50 -9.47 9.46
CA VAL A 73 12.45 -10.64 10.32
C VAL A 73 13.39 -11.71 9.76
N ASN A 74 14.57 -11.81 10.36
CA ASN A 74 15.47 -12.93 10.14
C ASN A 74 14.90 -14.16 10.86
N PHE A 75 14.19 -15.01 10.12
CA PHE A 75 13.84 -16.33 10.62
C PHE A 75 15.13 -17.13 10.77
N VAL A 76 15.65 -17.22 12.01
CA VAL A 76 16.71 -18.18 12.31
C VAL A 76 16.10 -19.56 12.03
N LYS A 77 16.54 -20.20 10.95
CA LYS A 77 16.33 -21.63 10.72
C LYS A 77 17.15 -22.39 11.76
N LYS A 78 16.78 -22.27 13.03
CA LYS A 78 17.30 -23.18 14.04
C LYS A 78 16.57 -24.48 13.77
N SER A 79 17.23 -25.37 13.03
CA SER A 79 16.86 -26.78 12.95
C SER A 79 17.18 -27.49 14.26
N ASP A 80 16.94 -26.83 15.40
CA ASP A 80 16.78 -27.54 16.64
C ASP A 80 15.41 -28.16 16.48
N VAL A 81 15.35 -29.43 16.08
CA VAL A 81 14.13 -30.21 16.14
C VAL A 81 13.69 -30.15 17.60
N ILE A 82 12.75 -29.25 17.91
CA ILE A 82 12.19 -29.13 19.24
C ILE A 82 11.30 -30.37 19.40
N SER A 83 11.87 -31.42 20.00
CA SER A 83 11.10 -32.57 20.46
C SER A 83 10.12 -32.07 21.52
N MET A 84 8.85 -32.00 21.16
CA MET A 84 7.80 -31.66 22.10
C MET A 84 7.52 -32.88 22.98
N VAL A 85 8.03 -32.87 24.21
CA VAL A 85 7.77 -33.91 25.21
C VAL A 85 6.61 -33.45 26.10
N PRO A 86 5.61 -34.29 26.39
CA PRO A 86 4.52 -33.93 27.28
C PRO A 86 5.00 -33.62 28.71
N HIS A 87 4.31 -32.69 29.36
CA HIS A 87 4.61 -32.28 30.73
C HIS A 87 4.40 -33.45 31.71
N LYS A 88 5.32 -33.61 32.67
CA LYS A 88 5.34 -34.75 33.62
C LYS A 88 4.02 -34.98 34.35
N SER A 89 3.27 -33.92 34.65
CA SER A 89 1.96 -34.04 35.29
C SER A 89 0.93 -34.79 34.44
N LYS A 90 1.08 -34.80 33.11
CA LYS A 90 0.24 -35.58 32.19
C LYS A 90 0.70 -37.04 32.11
N LEU A 91 2.01 -37.31 32.19
CA LEU A 91 2.55 -38.67 32.24
C LEU A 91 2.07 -39.42 33.50
N ILE A 92 1.97 -38.73 34.63
CA ILE A 92 1.51 -39.33 35.90
C ILE A 92 0.05 -39.80 35.81
N THR A 93 -0.78 -39.16 34.97
CA THR A 93 -2.20 -39.52 34.78
C THR A 93 -2.41 -40.56 33.68
N MET A 94 -1.38 -40.87 32.88
CA MET A 94 -1.45 -41.82 31.76
C MET A 94 -1.03 -43.22 32.20
N SER A 95 -1.73 -44.23 31.69
CA SER A 95 -1.39 -45.63 31.94
C SER A 95 -0.06 -46.00 31.27
N GLN A 96 0.63 -47.01 31.80
CA GLN A 96 1.96 -47.39 31.30
C GLN A 96 1.97 -47.76 29.81
N GLU A 97 0.85 -48.23 29.27
CA GLU A 97 0.68 -48.58 27.86
C GLU A 97 0.66 -47.36 26.93
N GLU A 98 0.17 -46.21 27.41
CA GLU A 98 0.06 -44.97 26.62
C GLU A 98 1.37 -44.16 26.61
N GLN A 99 2.33 -44.49 27.48
CA GLN A 99 3.65 -43.85 27.55
C GLN A 99 4.66 -44.44 26.56
N VAL A 100 4.42 -45.64 26.01
CA VAL A 100 5.34 -46.35 25.11
C VAL A 100 5.25 -45.86 23.65
N CYS A 101 4.15 -45.17 23.28
CA CYS A 101 3.91 -44.66 21.92
C CYS A 101 4.32 -43.18 21.70
N LEU A 102 5.16 -42.62 22.59
CA LEU A 102 5.79 -41.30 22.46
C LEU A 102 7.30 -41.45 22.26
#